data_AF-A0A1F6ET91-F1
#
_entry.id   AF-A0A1F6ET91-F1
#
_cell.length_a   1.000
_cell.length_b   1.000
_cell.length_c   1.000
_cell.angle_alpha   90.00
_cell.angle_beta   90.00
_cell.angle_gamma   90.00
#
_symmetry.space_group_name_H-M   'P 1'
#
loop_
_entity.id
_entity.type
_entity.pdbx_description
1 polymer ?
#
loop_
_entity_poly.entity_id
_entity_poly.type
_entity_poly.pdbx_seq_one_letter_code
_entity_poly.pdbx_strand_id
1 'polypeptide(L)'
;MMNIMHSPHTIEKARGLTLEEAHEYVRGALRETRPEDMRARCIDGRYPQGSPAIAMPGGDAGLLAVGLATARRLRSENVKISNEEVRDAVFDVIGGKKNFNYHTDAHTMEKSGEARFDGCGHCRLLKMHTDDYLIDEEQGKFFTKTLEEVSAAGVQPDVLEGPHAERAVMLVRSKNGTSGRTWALDSQAKQGVHPTQVFVYETDLANKRFKALSEALGRAAGAEQGKIAEHMSEIAQTQLELTAKALASGLPVYQVTVDDHSGEFTVQKAA
;
A
#
# COMPACT_ATOMS: atom_id res chain seq x y z
N MET A 1 -8.44 1.76 50.01
CA MET A 1 -9.22 2.38 48.91
C MET A 1 -8.24 2.94 47.89
N MET A 2 -8.01 2.22 46.80
CA MET A 2 -7.32 2.74 45.62
C MET A 2 -8.21 2.41 44.43
N ASN A 3 -8.78 3.46 43.86
CA ASN A 3 -9.66 3.40 42.70
C ASN A 3 -8.82 3.04 41.47
N ILE A 4 -9.03 1.85 40.93
CA ILE A 4 -8.54 1.48 39.61
C ILE A 4 -9.47 2.17 38.61
N MET A 5 -9.06 3.35 38.13
CA MET A 5 -9.70 4.01 36.99
C MET A 5 -9.60 3.08 35.79
N HIS A 6 -10.73 2.46 35.45
CA HIS A 6 -10.94 1.83 34.16
C HIS A 6 -10.82 2.92 33.10
N SER A 7 -9.83 2.83 32.21
CA SER A 7 -9.74 3.67 31.03
C SER A 7 -10.87 3.25 30.06
N PRO A 8 -11.87 4.09 29.77
CA PRO A 8 -12.95 3.75 28.86
C PRO A 8 -12.62 4.35 27.49
N HIS A 9 -11.75 3.69 26.74
CA HIS A 9 -11.61 3.96 25.31
C HIS A 9 -11.90 2.68 24.52
N THR A 10 -13.11 2.17 24.72
CA THR A 10 -13.76 1.40 23.66
C THR A 10 -14.10 2.42 22.57
N ILE A 11 -13.18 2.63 21.62
CA ILE A 11 -13.51 3.38 20.40
C ILE A 11 -14.62 2.58 19.75
N GLU A 12 -15.85 3.11 19.77
CA GLU A 12 -16.96 2.58 18.99
C GLU A 12 -16.45 2.44 17.55
N LYS A 13 -16.44 1.21 17.05
CA LYS A 13 -15.96 0.95 15.69
C LYS A 13 -16.82 1.79 14.76
N ALA A 14 -16.23 2.81 14.14
CA ALA A 14 -16.98 3.78 13.35
C ALA A 14 -17.82 3.02 12.31
N ARG A 15 -19.11 3.34 12.22
CA ARG A 15 -19.99 2.66 11.26
C ARG A 15 -19.41 2.83 9.85
N GLY A 16 -19.51 1.77 9.05
CA GLY A 16 -19.12 1.83 7.65
C GLY A 16 -19.84 2.96 6.89
N LEU A 17 -19.20 3.49 5.86
CA LEU A 17 -19.85 4.44 4.94
C LEU A 17 -21.04 3.77 4.25
N THR A 18 -22.15 4.48 4.09
CA THR A 18 -23.19 4.12 3.12
C THR A 18 -22.69 4.40 1.69
N LEU A 19 -23.40 3.92 0.67
CA LEU A 19 -23.05 4.20 -0.72
C LEU A 19 -23.10 5.70 -1.04
N GLU A 20 -24.08 6.42 -0.48
CA GLU A 20 -24.21 7.88 -0.63
C GLU A 20 -23.04 8.62 0.04
N GLU A 21 -22.69 8.24 1.28
CA GLU A 21 -21.52 8.81 1.97
C GLU A 21 -20.21 8.53 1.25
N ALA A 22 -20.07 7.33 0.66
CA ALA A 22 -18.92 6.96 -0.15
C ALA A 22 -18.85 7.83 -1.42
N HIS A 23 -19.99 8.12 -2.05
CA HIS A 23 -20.04 9.03 -3.19
C HIS A 23 -19.63 10.46 -2.82
N GLU A 24 -20.14 10.98 -1.69
CA GLU A 24 -19.72 12.29 -1.17
C GLU A 24 -18.23 12.31 -0.78
N TYR A 25 -17.73 11.19 -0.25
CA TYR A 25 -16.32 11.04 0.11
C TYR A 25 -15.45 11.17 -1.12
N VAL A 26 -15.75 10.41 -2.18
CA VAL A 26 -14.99 10.46 -3.44
C VAL A 26 -15.00 11.86 -4.04
N ARG A 27 -16.14 12.56 -4.00
CA ARG A 27 -16.22 13.95 -4.49
C ARG A 27 -15.25 14.89 -3.77
N GLY A 28 -15.03 14.70 -2.47
CA GLY A 28 -14.17 15.56 -1.65
C GLY A 28 -12.70 15.14 -1.58
N ALA A 29 -12.36 13.91 -1.98
CA ALA A 29 -11.00 13.36 -1.91
C ALA A 29 -10.37 13.06 -3.28
N LEU A 30 -11.15 13.00 -4.36
CA LEU A 30 -10.63 12.74 -5.70
C LEU A 30 -9.89 13.98 -6.23
N ARG A 31 -8.66 13.77 -6.68
CA ARG A 31 -7.82 14.84 -7.22
C ARG A 31 -7.08 14.40 -8.48
N GLU A 32 -6.85 15.35 -9.38
CA GLU A 32 -5.91 15.15 -10.47
C GLU A 32 -4.49 15.14 -9.91
N THR A 33 -3.69 14.17 -10.36
CA THR A 33 -2.31 13.98 -9.91
C THR A 33 -1.33 14.70 -10.83
N ARG A 34 -0.16 15.01 -10.29
CA ARG A 34 0.97 15.57 -10.99
C ARG A 34 2.14 14.56 -11.02
N PRO A 35 3.13 14.73 -11.91
CA PRO A 35 4.28 13.81 -11.96
C PRO A 35 4.98 13.61 -10.60
N GLU A 36 5.08 14.66 -9.79
CA GLU A 36 5.67 14.61 -8.44
C GLU A 36 4.84 13.79 -7.42
N ASP A 37 3.56 13.57 -7.69
CA ASP A 37 2.69 12.75 -6.83
C ASP A 37 2.94 11.25 -7.01
N MET A 38 3.64 10.82 -8.06
CA MET A 38 3.76 9.42 -8.49
C MET A 38 4.71 8.57 -7.62
N ARG A 39 4.77 8.86 -6.32
CA ARG A 39 5.40 7.98 -5.31
C ARG A 39 4.36 7.03 -4.73
N ALA A 40 4.84 5.92 -4.18
CA ALA A 40 3.98 4.98 -3.46
C ALA A 40 3.74 5.43 -2.03
N ARG A 41 2.60 5.03 -1.48
CA ARG A 41 2.25 5.12 -0.06
C ARG A 41 1.46 3.89 0.34
N CYS A 42 1.33 3.62 1.63
CA CYS A 42 0.45 2.55 2.08
C CYS A 42 -1.03 2.90 1.85
N ILE A 43 -1.88 1.87 1.83
CA ILE A 43 -3.35 2.00 1.79
C ILE A 43 -3.94 2.69 3.03
N ASP A 44 -3.14 2.90 4.08
CA ASP A 44 -3.52 3.47 5.39
C ASP A 44 -4.40 4.72 5.29
N GLY A 45 -5.42 4.83 6.15
CA GLY A 45 -6.36 5.96 6.17
C GLY A 45 -5.81 7.23 6.82
N ARG A 46 -4.67 7.17 7.51
CA ARG A 46 -4.09 8.30 8.25
C ARG A 46 -3.30 9.27 7.38
N TYR A 47 -3.05 8.95 6.12
CA TYR A 47 -2.38 9.86 5.19
C TYR A 47 -3.20 11.14 4.97
N PRO A 48 -2.60 12.34 5.10
CA PRO A 48 -3.28 13.59 4.84
C PRO A 48 -3.58 13.77 3.34
N GLN A 49 -4.46 14.72 3.02
CA GLN A 49 -4.74 15.10 1.63
C GLN A 49 -3.47 15.58 0.91
N GLY A 50 -3.34 15.24 -0.37
CA GLY A 50 -2.14 15.54 -1.16
C GLY A 50 -0.95 14.60 -0.90
N SER A 51 -1.13 13.53 -0.13
CA SER A 51 -0.13 12.46 0.00
C SER A 51 0.14 11.77 -1.35
N PRO A 52 1.24 11.00 -1.49
CA PRO A 52 1.58 10.31 -2.73
C PRO A 52 0.41 9.54 -3.36
N ALA A 53 0.34 9.54 -4.69
CA ALA A 53 -0.83 9.05 -5.41
C ALA A 53 -0.92 7.52 -5.46
N ILE A 54 0.18 6.77 -5.42
CA ILE A 54 0.13 5.32 -5.62
C ILE A 54 -0.13 4.62 -4.28
N ALA A 55 -1.41 4.50 -3.90
CA ALA A 55 -1.82 3.81 -2.69
C ALA A 55 -1.84 2.28 -2.91
N MET A 56 -0.91 1.58 -2.28
CA MET A 56 -0.79 0.12 -2.34
C MET A 56 -0.32 -0.45 -1.00
N PRO A 57 -0.60 -1.70 -0.64
CA PRO A 57 -0.22 -2.23 0.67
C PRO A 57 1.29 -2.05 0.90
N GLY A 58 1.68 -1.42 2.01
CA GLY A 58 3.08 -1.19 2.36
C GLY A 58 3.87 -0.14 1.56
N GLY A 59 3.29 0.51 0.54
CA GLY A 59 4.05 1.44 -0.32
C GLY A 59 5.20 0.73 -1.05
N ASP A 60 6.39 1.35 -1.10
CA ASP A 60 7.55 0.74 -1.76
C ASP A 60 8.10 -0.47 -0.98
N ALA A 61 7.84 -0.55 0.33
CA ALA A 61 8.11 -1.76 1.09
C ALA A 61 7.23 -2.92 0.61
N GLY A 62 5.93 -2.69 0.39
CA GLY A 62 5.08 -3.72 -0.21
C GLY A 62 5.48 -4.08 -1.64
N LEU A 63 5.98 -3.13 -2.42
CA LEU A 63 6.54 -3.43 -3.74
C LEU A 63 7.74 -4.38 -3.66
N LEU A 64 8.65 -4.16 -2.70
CA LEU A 64 9.75 -5.08 -2.42
C LEU A 64 9.25 -6.47 -2.00
N ALA A 65 8.23 -6.52 -1.13
CA ALA A 65 7.60 -7.77 -0.71
C ALA A 65 7.05 -8.58 -1.89
N VAL A 66 6.28 -7.94 -2.77
CA VAL A 66 5.74 -8.57 -4.00
C VAL A 66 6.89 -9.05 -4.89
N GLY A 67 7.95 -8.24 -5.07
CA GLY A 67 9.12 -8.62 -5.84
C GLY A 67 9.83 -9.86 -5.28
N LEU A 68 9.99 -9.96 -3.97
CA LEU A 68 10.62 -11.11 -3.30
C LEU A 68 9.78 -12.38 -3.46
N ALA A 69 8.47 -12.29 -3.20
CA ALA A 69 7.56 -13.41 -3.42
C ALA A 69 7.55 -13.86 -4.89
N THR A 70 7.64 -12.93 -5.83
CA THR A 70 7.75 -13.22 -7.27
C THR A 70 9.05 -13.96 -7.57
N ALA A 71 10.18 -13.51 -7.02
CA ALA A 71 11.45 -14.20 -7.17
C ALA A 71 11.42 -15.62 -6.60
N ARG A 72 10.73 -15.86 -5.47
CA ARG A 72 10.53 -17.21 -4.93
C ARG A 72 9.79 -18.09 -5.92
N ARG A 73 8.71 -17.59 -6.52
CA ARG A 73 7.96 -18.29 -7.57
C ARG A 73 8.83 -18.60 -8.78
N LEU A 74 9.56 -17.62 -9.30
CA LEU A 74 10.46 -17.77 -10.44
C LEU A 74 11.57 -18.80 -10.18
N ARG A 75 12.16 -18.82 -8.97
CA ARG A 75 13.14 -19.84 -8.57
C ARG A 75 12.57 -21.25 -8.61
N SER A 76 11.30 -21.43 -8.22
CA SER A 76 10.62 -22.73 -8.33
C SER A 76 10.45 -23.21 -9.77
N GLU A 77 10.59 -22.30 -10.74
CA GLU A 77 10.54 -22.55 -12.18
C GLU A 77 11.93 -22.56 -12.83
N ASN A 78 12.99 -22.68 -12.03
CA ASN A 78 14.41 -22.70 -12.44
C ASN A 78 14.93 -21.37 -13.01
N VAL A 79 14.26 -20.25 -12.75
CA VAL A 79 14.78 -18.92 -13.08
C VAL A 79 15.72 -18.46 -11.97
N LYS A 80 16.95 -18.11 -12.33
CA LYS A 80 17.96 -17.61 -11.39
C LYS A 80 17.77 -16.11 -11.18
N ILE A 81 17.39 -15.74 -9.96
CA ILE A 81 17.32 -14.35 -9.53
C ILE A 81 17.59 -14.30 -8.02
N SER A 82 18.48 -13.43 -7.58
CA SER A 82 18.84 -13.19 -6.18
C SER A 82 17.90 -12.19 -5.50
N ASN A 83 17.93 -12.11 -4.17
CA ASN A 83 17.13 -11.10 -3.44
C ASN A 83 17.70 -9.69 -3.67
N GLU A 84 19.01 -9.58 -3.87
CA GLU A 84 19.72 -8.36 -4.22
C GLU A 84 19.28 -7.82 -5.58
N GLU A 85 19.18 -8.66 -6.60
CA GLU A 85 18.66 -8.25 -7.92
C GLU A 85 17.22 -7.75 -7.84
N VAL A 86 16.39 -8.35 -6.98
CA VAL A 86 15.02 -7.86 -6.72
C VAL A 86 15.05 -6.47 -6.08
N ARG A 87 15.85 -6.28 -5.02
CA ARG A 87 15.99 -4.99 -4.35
C ARG A 87 16.46 -3.91 -5.32
N ASP A 88 17.48 -4.23 -6.12
CA ASP A 88 18.08 -3.27 -7.04
C ASP A 88 17.09 -2.92 -8.16
N ALA A 89 16.33 -3.90 -8.67
CA ALA A 89 15.23 -3.66 -9.60
C ALA A 89 14.12 -2.75 -9.00
N VAL A 90 13.77 -2.95 -7.73
CA VAL A 90 12.84 -2.06 -7.02
C VAL A 90 13.39 -0.65 -6.93
N PHE A 91 14.65 -0.48 -6.52
CA PHE A 91 15.30 0.82 -6.46
C PHE A 91 15.34 1.50 -7.82
N ASP A 92 15.66 0.79 -8.90
CA ASP A 92 15.66 1.34 -10.25
C ASP A 92 14.26 1.83 -10.66
N VAL A 93 13.22 1.04 -10.39
CA VAL A 93 11.83 1.38 -10.72
C VAL A 93 11.35 2.65 -10.02
N ILE A 94 11.78 2.89 -8.79
CA ILE A 94 11.40 4.08 -8.02
C ILE A 94 12.34 5.27 -8.23
N GLY A 95 13.35 5.15 -9.09
CA GLY A 95 14.32 6.21 -9.39
C GLY A 95 15.44 6.35 -8.35
N GLY A 96 15.73 5.28 -7.63
CA GLY A 96 16.85 5.12 -6.71
C GLY A 96 16.43 4.97 -5.25
N LYS A 97 17.33 4.38 -4.44
CA LYS A 97 17.12 4.13 -3.00
C LYS A 97 16.63 5.35 -2.21
N LYS A 98 17.07 6.57 -2.56
CA LYS A 98 16.70 7.81 -1.86
C LYS A 98 15.21 8.17 -2.02
N ASN A 99 14.52 7.60 -3.00
CA ASN A 99 13.10 7.84 -3.27
C ASN A 99 12.18 6.83 -2.60
N PHE A 100 12.74 5.83 -1.90
CA PHE A 100 11.98 4.76 -1.26
C PHE A 100 11.01 5.33 -0.21
N ASN A 101 9.72 5.14 -0.44
CA ASN A 101 8.64 5.59 0.44
C ASN A 101 8.01 4.42 1.19
N TYR A 102 8.01 4.55 2.51
CA TYR A 102 7.37 3.66 3.46
C TYR A 102 6.93 4.50 4.67
N HIS A 103 6.11 3.94 5.54
CA HIS A 103 5.67 4.65 6.73
C HIS A 103 5.79 3.80 7.99
N THR A 104 5.62 4.51 9.09
CA THR A 104 5.42 4.00 10.44
C THR A 104 4.37 4.86 11.13
N ASP A 105 4.10 4.58 12.41
CA ASP A 105 3.24 5.43 13.23
C ASP A 105 3.99 6.03 14.41
N ALA A 106 3.42 7.10 14.97
CA ALA A 106 3.99 7.80 16.12
C ALA A 106 4.20 6.86 17.33
N HIS A 107 3.29 5.91 17.55
CA HIS A 107 3.38 4.95 18.65
C HIS A 107 4.59 4.01 18.53
N THR A 108 4.91 3.57 17.32
CA THR A 108 6.10 2.73 17.05
C THR A 108 7.37 3.57 17.12
N MET A 109 7.33 4.83 16.67
CA MET A 109 8.47 5.75 16.74
C MET A 109 8.88 6.10 18.18
N GLU A 110 7.93 6.19 19.11
CA GLU A 110 8.18 6.43 20.53
C GLU A 110 8.84 5.23 21.23
N LYS A 111 8.63 4.02 20.72
CA LYS A 111 9.24 2.80 21.25
C LYS A 111 10.67 2.66 20.72
N SER A 112 11.63 3.07 21.54
CA SER A 112 13.05 2.94 21.22
C SER A 112 13.43 1.51 20.82
N GLY A 113 14.04 1.34 19.65
CA GLY A 113 14.63 0.05 19.22
C GLY A 113 13.73 -0.84 18.36
N GLU A 114 12.50 -0.43 18.04
CA GLU A 114 11.65 -1.16 17.10
C GLU A 114 12.03 -0.87 15.64
N ALA A 115 11.79 -1.87 14.78
CA ALA A 115 11.97 -1.72 13.35
C ALA A 115 11.03 -0.62 12.85
N ARG A 116 11.59 0.47 12.31
CA ARG A 116 10.89 1.71 11.92
C ARG A 116 9.81 1.54 10.82
N PHE A 117 9.43 0.31 10.50
CA PHE A 117 8.39 -0.04 9.53
C PHE A 117 7.27 -0.90 10.15
N ASP A 118 7.38 -1.30 11.42
CA ASP A 118 6.36 -2.11 12.11
C ASP A 118 5.07 -1.32 12.42
N GLY A 119 5.12 0.02 12.35
CA GLY A 119 3.93 0.87 12.43
C GLY A 119 3.03 0.77 11.19
N CYS A 120 3.53 0.18 10.09
CA CYS A 120 2.72 -0.16 8.93
C CYS A 120 2.05 -1.52 9.15
N GLY A 121 0.71 -1.54 9.18
CA GLY A 121 -0.07 -2.77 9.37
C GLY A 121 0.28 -3.88 8.38
N HIS A 122 0.53 -3.54 7.11
CA HIS A 122 0.96 -4.49 6.08
C HIS A 122 2.35 -5.08 6.38
N CYS A 123 3.35 -4.24 6.64
CA CYS A 123 4.72 -4.70 6.92
C CYS A 123 4.79 -5.54 8.20
N ARG A 124 4.02 -5.16 9.22
CA ARG A 124 3.89 -5.92 10.47
C ARG A 124 3.28 -7.30 10.23
N LEU A 125 2.19 -7.39 9.48
CA LEU A 125 1.54 -8.66 9.14
C LEU A 125 2.46 -9.56 8.33
N LEU A 126 3.13 -9.00 7.32
CA LEU A 126 4.13 -9.71 6.52
C LEU A 126 5.23 -10.30 7.40
N LYS A 127 5.78 -9.52 8.34
CA LYS A 127 6.82 -9.97 9.27
C LYS A 127 6.35 -11.09 10.19
N MET A 128 5.09 -11.03 10.65
CA MET A 128 4.51 -12.04 11.54
C MET A 128 4.07 -13.33 10.80
N HIS A 129 3.74 -13.21 9.52
CA HIS A 129 3.11 -14.27 8.72
C HIS A 129 3.76 -14.38 7.33
N THR A 130 5.09 -14.49 7.26
CA THR A 130 5.84 -14.40 5.99
C THR A 130 5.34 -15.39 4.93
N ASP A 131 5.08 -16.64 5.32
CA ASP A 131 4.62 -17.68 4.41
C ASP A 131 3.23 -17.39 3.82
N ASP A 132 2.31 -16.81 4.60
CA ASP A 132 0.99 -16.38 4.10
C ASP A 132 1.17 -15.27 3.04
N TYR A 133 2.18 -14.42 3.21
CA TYR A 133 2.56 -13.38 2.24
C TYR A 133 3.42 -13.90 1.08
N LEU A 134 3.59 -15.23 0.98
CA LEU A 134 4.35 -15.93 -0.07
C LEU A 134 5.85 -15.61 -0.07
N ILE A 135 6.39 -15.21 1.08
CA ILE A 135 7.79 -14.88 1.31
C ILE A 135 8.37 -15.90 2.30
N ASP A 136 9.53 -16.47 2.01
CA ASP A 136 10.17 -17.40 2.96
C ASP A 136 10.93 -16.67 4.08
N GLU A 137 11.43 -17.41 5.07
CA GLU A 137 12.13 -16.84 6.23
C GLU A 137 13.40 -16.05 5.84
N GLU A 138 14.16 -16.53 4.84
CA GLU A 138 15.38 -15.87 4.38
C GLU A 138 15.02 -14.53 3.71
N GLN A 139 13.99 -14.53 2.88
CA GLN A 139 13.48 -13.33 2.24
C GLN A 139 12.87 -12.36 3.26
N GLY A 140 12.21 -12.84 4.32
CA GLY A 140 11.71 -12.00 5.41
C GLY A 140 12.84 -11.29 6.19
N LYS A 141 13.95 -11.99 6.43
CA LYS A 141 15.17 -11.40 7.02
C LYS A 141 15.80 -10.38 6.06
N PHE A 142 15.90 -10.71 4.78
CA PHE A 142 16.42 -9.82 3.76
C PHE A 142 15.57 -8.55 3.60
N PHE A 143 14.24 -8.69 3.65
CA PHE A 143 13.29 -7.58 3.65
C PHE A 143 13.55 -6.62 4.81
N THR A 144 13.64 -7.15 6.03
CA THR A 144 13.93 -6.35 7.24
C THR A 144 15.27 -5.63 7.11
N LYS A 145 16.33 -6.34 6.73
CA LYS A 145 17.66 -5.77 6.52
C LYS A 145 17.65 -4.67 5.45
N THR A 146 16.91 -4.84 4.38
CA THR A 146 16.79 -3.82 3.31
C THR A 146 16.18 -2.53 3.85
N LEU A 147 15.13 -2.62 4.68
CA LEU A 147 14.51 -1.44 5.29
C LEU A 147 15.45 -0.74 6.30
N GLU A 148 16.23 -1.51 7.06
CA GLU A 148 17.29 -0.97 7.93
C GLU A 148 18.36 -0.23 7.13
N GLU A 149 18.81 -0.79 6.00
CA GLU A 149 19.78 -0.17 5.09
C GLU A 149 19.24 1.13 4.44
N VAL A 150 17.96 1.15 4.08
CA VAL A 150 17.26 2.35 3.57
C VAL A 150 17.24 3.44 4.65
N SER A 151 16.85 3.09 5.88
CA SER A 151 16.85 4.02 7.01
C SER A 151 18.26 4.53 7.35
N ALA A 152 19.27 3.65 7.38
CA ALA A 152 20.65 4.01 7.64
C ALA A 152 21.25 4.92 6.55
N ALA A 153 20.73 4.85 5.33
CA ALA A 153 21.07 5.77 4.24
C ALA A 153 20.38 7.14 4.34
N GLY A 154 19.64 7.40 5.43
CA GLY A 154 19.00 8.68 5.72
C GLY A 154 17.56 8.81 5.22
N VAL A 155 17.00 7.78 4.60
CA VAL A 155 15.60 7.79 4.12
C VAL A 155 14.66 7.57 5.32
N GLN A 156 13.95 8.62 5.71
CA GLN A 156 13.02 8.56 6.84
C GLN A 156 11.65 8.05 6.38
N PRO A 157 10.96 7.25 7.21
CA PRO A 157 9.57 6.90 6.95
C PRO A 157 8.66 8.13 7.09
N ASP A 158 7.53 8.10 6.40
CA ASP A 158 6.39 8.94 6.79
C ASP A 158 5.93 8.49 8.20
N VAL A 159 5.75 9.42 9.14
CA VAL A 159 5.25 9.11 10.48
C VAL A 159 3.78 9.50 10.54
N LEU A 160 2.91 8.48 10.56
CA LEU A 160 1.46 8.68 10.62
C LEU A 160 1.00 8.89 12.06
N GLU A 161 0.12 9.87 12.24
CA GLU A 161 -0.40 10.28 13.54
C GLU A 161 -1.88 9.92 13.70
N GLY A 162 -2.31 9.84 14.96
CA GLY A 162 -3.70 9.59 15.32
C GLY A 162 -4.13 8.13 15.20
N PRO A 163 -5.34 7.83 15.72
CA PRO A 163 -5.89 6.49 15.64
C PRO A 163 -6.35 6.16 14.22
N HIS A 164 -6.36 4.86 13.93
CA HIS A 164 -7.11 4.30 12.82
C HIS A 164 -8.61 4.52 13.02
N ALA A 165 -9.26 5.12 12.03
CA ALA A 165 -10.69 5.39 12.00
C ALA A 165 -11.30 5.14 10.61
N GLU A 166 -10.72 4.20 9.85
CA GLU A 166 -11.17 3.87 8.50
C GLU A 166 -12.62 3.35 8.49
N ARG A 167 -13.43 3.89 7.58
CA ARG A 167 -14.87 3.55 7.46
C ARG A 167 -15.22 2.78 6.19
N ALA A 168 -14.26 2.55 5.30
CA ALA A 168 -14.44 1.81 4.06
C ALA A 168 -13.09 1.39 3.47
N VAL A 169 -13.14 0.48 2.49
CA VAL A 169 -12.06 0.21 1.54
C VAL A 169 -12.49 0.72 0.17
N MET A 170 -11.65 1.52 -0.47
CA MET A 170 -11.87 2.10 -1.80
C MET A 170 -10.90 1.47 -2.80
N LEU A 171 -11.44 0.73 -3.77
CA LEU A 171 -10.69 0.16 -4.89
C LEU A 171 -10.84 1.11 -6.08
N VAL A 172 -9.81 1.90 -6.35
CA VAL A 172 -9.84 2.94 -7.39
C VAL A 172 -9.31 2.37 -8.69
N ARG A 173 -10.04 2.64 -9.78
CA ARG A 173 -9.72 2.24 -11.16
C ARG A 173 -9.94 3.40 -12.11
N SER A 174 -9.12 3.49 -13.15
CA SER A 174 -9.28 4.38 -14.28
C SER A 174 -10.03 3.66 -15.40
N LYS A 175 -11.10 4.26 -15.90
CA LYS A 175 -12.01 3.67 -16.90
C LYS A 175 -11.30 3.27 -18.20
N ASN A 176 -10.37 4.11 -18.69
CA ASN A 176 -9.58 3.85 -19.90
C ASN A 176 -8.10 3.59 -19.59
N GLY A 177 -7.77 3.21 -18.36
CA GLY A 177 -6.40 3.05 -17.88
C GLY A 177 -5.71 4.39 -17.59
N THR A 178 -4.37 4.41 -17.64
CA THR A 178 -3.56 5.57 -17.22
C THR A 178 -2.92 6.33 -18.40
N SER A 179 -3.54 6.32 -19.58
CA SER A 179 -3.02 7.00 -20.77
C SER A 179 -3.40 8.47 -20.85
N GLY A 180 -4.52 8.87 -20.23
CA GLY A 180 -4.97 10.25 -20.13
C GLY A 180 -4.46 10.97 -18.87
N ARG A 181 -5.32 11.81 -18.28
CA ARG A 181 -5.04 12.45 -16.99
C ARG A 181 -5.10 11.39 -15.90
N THR A 182 -4.19 11.48 -14.95
CA THR A 182 -4.16 10.52 -13.84
C THR A 182 -4.86 11.13 -12.63
N TRP A 183 -5.80 10.38 -12.06
CA TRP A 183 -6.55 10.75 -10.87
C TRP A 183 -6.19 9.81 -9.73
N ALA A 184 -6.21 10.33 -8.50
CA ALA A 184 -6.03 9.54 -7.29
C ALA A 184 -6.99 10.01 -6.20
N LEU A 185 -7.28 9.10 -5.28
CA LEU A 185 -8.13 9.32 -4.13
C LEU A 185 -7.27 9.50 -2.87
N ASP A 186 -7.46 10.62 -2.18
CA ASP A 186 -6.83 10.83 -0.88
C ASP A 186 -7.46 9.90 0.18
N SER A 187 -6.64 9.46 1.15
CA SER A 187 -7.07 8.61 2.28
C SER A 187 -7.95 9.35 3.30
N GLN A 188 -8.00 10.68 3.20
CA GLN A 188 -8.83 11.53 4.04
C GLN A 188 -9.67 12.51 3.22
N ALA A 189 -10.92 12.69 3.64
CA ALA A 189 -11.78 13.76 3.17
C ALA A 189 -12.39 14.51 4.35
N LYS A 190 -12.50 15.83 4.23
CA LYS A 190 -13.22 16.63 5.23
C LYS A 190 -14.73 16.37 5.09
N GLN A 191 -15.28 15.56 5.99
CA GLN A 191 -16.71 15.34 6.13
C GLN A 191 -17.11 15.62 7.58
N GLY A 192 -17.63 16.82 7.85
CA GLY A 192 -17.99 17.25 9.21
C GLY A 192 -16.81 17.80 10.02
N VAL A 193 -16.80 17.51 11.33
CA VAL A 193 -15.85 18.09 12.30
C VAL A 193 -14.47 17.44 12.24
N HIS A 194 -14.42 16.13 11.97
CA HIS A 194 -13.18 15.36 11.83
C HIS A 194 -13.05 14.81 10.40
N PRO A 195 -11.82 14.69 9.86
CA PRO A 195 -11.61 14.02 8.58
C PRO A 195 -12.11 12.57 8.64
N THR A 196 -12.88 12.15 7.64
CA THR A 196 -13.20 10.74 7.45
C THR A 196 -11.99 10.05 6.83
N GLN A 197 -11.61 8.88 7.36
CA GLN A 197 -10.53 8.05 6.86
C GLN A 197 -11.11 6.85 6.07
N VAL A 198 -10.43 6.44 5.01
CA VAL A 198 -10.72 5.18 4.28
C VAL A 198 -9.42 4.50 3.90
N PHE A 199 -9.43 3.18 3.74
CA PHE A 199 -8.35 2.50 3.05
C PHE A 199 -8.48 2.77 1.54
N VAL A 200 -7.39 3.12 0.87
CA VAL A 200 -7.38 3.36 -0.58
C VAL A 200 -6.42 2.38 -1.26
N TYR A 201 -6.89 1.69 -2.29
CA TYR A 201 -6.05 0.91 -3.20
C TYR A 201 -6.19 1.45 -4.63
N GLU A 202 -5.11 1.99 -5.17
CA GLU A 202 -5.04 2.59 -6.50
C GLU A 202 -4.66 1.53 -7.54
N THR A 203 -5.65 0.73 -7.94
CA THR A 203 -5.46 -0.50 -8.71
C THR A 203 -4.59 -0.30 -9.94
N ASP A 204 -4.92 0.67 -10.79
CA ASP A 204 -4.22 0.85 -12.06
C ASP A 204 -2.85 1.49 -11.89
N LEU A 205 -2.67 2.35 -10.88
CA LEU A 205 -1.36 2.91 -10.55
C LEU A 205 -0.43 1.86 -9.93
N ALA A 206 -0.95 1.01 -9.05
CA ALA A 206 -0.23 -0.13 -8.51
C ALA A 206 0.15 -1.10 -9.63
N ASN A 207 -0.77 -1.42 -10.54
CA ASN A 207 -0.49 -2.28 -11.70
C ASN A 207 0.56 -1.69 -12.63
N LYS A 208 0.56 -0.38 -12.87
CA LYS A 208 1.62 0.30 -13.63
C LYS A 208 2.98 0.15 -12.93
N ARG A 209 3.01 0.27 -11.60
CA ARG A 209 4.22 0.05 -10.80
C ARG A 209 4.70 -1.40 -10.87
N PHE A 210 3.80 -2.37 -10.77
CA PHE A 210 4.11 -3.79 -10.91
C PHE A 210 4.62 -4.13 -12.30
N LYS A 211 4.02 -3.58 -13.36
CA LYS A 211 4.51 -3.74 -14.73
C LYS A 211 5.96 -3.24 -14.86
N ALA A 212 6.26 -2.04 -14.37
CA ALA A 212 7.63 -1.51 -14.40
C ALA A 212 8.63 -2.43 -13.67
N LEU A 213 8.24 -3.00 -12.52
CA LEU A 213 9.05 -3.97 -11.80
C LEU A 213 9.17 -5.30 -12.55
N SER A 214 8.10 -5.82 -13.16
CA SER A 214 8.19 -7.04 -13.99
C SER A 214 9.16 -6.90 -15.16
N GLU A 215 9.21 -5.72 -15.78
CA GLU A 215 10.15 -5.42 -16.85
C GLU A 215 11.59 -5.36 -16.32
N ALA A 216 11.81 -4.77 -15.14
CA ALA A 216 13.11 -4.72 -14.50
C ALA A 216 13.60 -6.11 -14.06
N LEU A 217 12.73 -6.92 -13.46
CA LEU A 217 13.03 -8.30 -13.07
C LEU A 217 13.27 -9.17 -14.30
N GLY A 218 12.51 -9.00 -15.39
CA GLY A 218 12.73 -9.72 -16.65
C GLY A 218 14.10 -9.45 -17.25
N ARG A 219 14.58 -8.19 -17.18
CA ARG A 219 15.95 -7.83 -17.59
C ARG A 219 17.01 -8.48 -16.69
N ALA A 220 16.81 -8.46 -15.37
CA ALA A 220 17.75 -9.05 -14.42
C ALA A 220 17.83 -10.58 -14.55
N ALA A 221 16.67 -11.25 -14.65
CA ALA A 221 16.57 -12.70 -14.65
C ALA A 221 16.75 -13.35 -16.05
N GLY A 222 16.73 -12.55 -17.12
CA GLY A 222 16.68 -13.08 -18.49
C GLY A 222 15.41 -13.89 -18.77
N ALA A 223 14.29 -13.54 -18.13
CA ALA A 223 13.02 -14.26 -18.20
C ALA A 223 11.93 -13.46 -18.94
N GLU A 224 10.92 -14.16 -19.44
CA GLU A 224 9.82 -13.55 -20.19
C GLU A 224 8.97 -12.62 -19.30
N GLN A 225 8.86 -11.36 -19.71
CA GLN A 225 8.21 -10.31 -18.92
C GLN A 225 6.71 -10.57 -18.67
N GLY A 226 6.01 -11.13 -19.66
CA GLY A 226 4.57 -11.41 -19.55
C GLY A 226 4.26 -12.35 -18.38
N LYS A 227 5.04 -13.43 -18.25
CA LYS A 227 4.90 -14.40 -17.16
C LYS A 227 5.21 -13.79 -15.79
N ILE A 228 6.23 -12.94 -15.70
CA ILE A 228 6.56 -12.24 -14.45
C ILE A 228 5.41 -11.33 -14.03
N ALA A 229 4.83 -10.59 -14.98
CA ALA A 229 3.70 -9.70 -14.70
C ALA A 229 2.47 -10.46 -14.20
N GLU A 230 2.16 -11.63 -14.75
CA GLU A 230 1.08 -12.51 -14.27
C GLU A 230 1.32 -12.93 -12.82
N HIS A 231 2.49 -13.47 -12.49
CA HIS A 231 2.83 -13.86 -11.11
C HIS A 231 2.76 -12.69 -10.15
N MET A 232 3.29 -11.53 -10.53
CA MET A 232 3.23 -10.33 -9.71
C MET A 232 1.79 -9.91 -9.42
N SER A 233 0.90 -9.99 -10.41
CA SER A 233 -0.51 -9.63 -10.24
C SER A 233 -1.22 -10.58 -9.25
N GLU A 234 -1.01 -11.88 -9.37
CA GLU A 234 -1.57 -12.89 -8.46
C GLU A 234 -1.07 -12.71 -7.01
N ILE A 235 0.24 -12.49 -6.87
CA ILE A 235 0.89 -12.30 -5.57
C ILE A 235 0.42 -10.99 -4.92
N ALA A 236 0.40 -9.89 -5.68
CA ALA A 236 -0.05 -8.60 -5.17
C ALA A 236 -1.52 -8.65 -4.71
N GLN A 237 -2.38 -9.34 -5.47
CA GLN A 237 -3.77 -9.56 -5.07
C GLN A 237 -3.85 -10.37 -3.77
N THR A 238 -3.11 -11.47 -3.66
CA THR A 238 -3.07 -12.29 -2.44
C THR A 238 -2.65 -11.47 -1.22
N GLN A 239 -1.58 -10.69 -1.32
CA GLN A 239 -1.10 -9.85 -0.23
C GLN A 239 -2.08 -8.71 0.12
N LEU A 240 -2.76 -8.12 -0.88
CA LEU A 240 -3.83 -7.14 -0.66
C LEU A 240 -4.99 -7.77 0.11
N GLU A 241 -5.47 -8.94 -0.29
CA GLU A 241 -6.59 -9.63 0.35
C GLU A 241 -6.29 -9.98 1.80
N LEU A 242 -5.10 -10.51 2.09
CA LEU A 242 -4.65 -10.79 3.47
C LEU A 242 -4.60 -9.53 4.32
N THR A 243 -4.03 -8.45 3.77
CA THR A 243 -3.93 -7.16 4.45
C THR A 243 -5.31 -6.57 4.72
N ALA A 244 -6.19 -6.55 3.71
CA ALA A 244 -7.54 -6.02 3.83
C ALA A 244 -8.39 -6.86 4.81
N LYS A 245 -8.28 -8.19 4.78
CA LYS A 245 -8.97 -9.08 5.71
C LYS A 245 -8.58 -8.80 7.16
N ALA A 246 -7.29 -8.56 7.42
CA ALA A 246 -6.79 -8.28 8.76
C ALA A 246 -7.14 -6.86 9.25
N LEU A 247 -7.00 -5.85 8.38
CA LEU A 247 -7.10 -4.43 8.76
C LEU A 247 -8.51 -3.84 8.58
N ALA A 248 -9.27 -4.31 7.60
CA ALA A 248 -10.56 -3.73 7.19
C ALA A 248 -11.75 -4.66 7.47
N SER A 249 -11.60 -5.61 8.38
CA SER A 249 -12.65 -6.60 8.68
C SER A 249 -13.98 -5.94 9.07
N GLY A 250 -15.03 -6.25 8.30
CA GLY A 250 -16.39 -5.72 8.47
C GLY A 250 -16.63 -4.35 7.86
N LEU A 251 -15.65 -3.74 7.19
CA LEU A 251 -15.85 -2.48 6.46
C LEU A 251 -16.45 -2.74 5.07
N PRO A 252 -17.32 -1.85 4.57
CA PRO A 252 -17.79 -1.92 3.20
C PRO A 252 -16.64 -1.67 2.22
N VAL A 253 -16.62 -2.43 1.14
CA VAL A 253 -15.70 -2.26 0.03
C VAL A 253 -16.45 -1.60 -1.13
N TYR A 254 -15.87 -0.55 -1.69
CA TYR A 254 -16.41 0.18 -2.82
C TYR A 254 -15.42 0.18 -3.98
N GLN A 255 -15.92 -0.07 -5.19
CA GLN A 255 -15.19 0.19 -6.41
C GLN A 255 -15.48 1.61 -6.87
N VAL A 256 -14.42 2.39 -7.07
CA VAL A 256 -14.46 3.74 -7.63
C VAL A 256 -13.88 3.65 -9.04
N THR A 257 -14.66 4.03 -10.04
CA THR A 257 -14.19 4.09 -11.44
C THR A 257 -14.19 5.53 -11.92
N VAL A 258 -13.03 6.03 -12.30
CA VAL A 258 -12.79 7.42 -12.71
C VAL A 258 -12.50 7.48 -14.21
N ASP A 259 -13.18 8.36 -14.91
CA ASP A 259 -12.91 8.68 -16.31
C ASP A 259 -11.64 9.56 -16.40
N ASP A 260 -10.60 9.03 -17.02
CA ASP A 260 -9.26 9.64 -17.12
C ASP A 260 -9.23 10.88 -18.02
N HIS A 261 -10.30 11.17 -18.76
CA HIS A 261 -10.41 12.37 -19.58
C HIS A 261 -11.15 13.50 -18.90
N SER A 262 -12.18 13.22 -18.10
CA SER A 262 -13.07 14.22 -17.51
C SER A 262 -12.90 14.38 -16.01
N GLY A 263 -12.48 13.32 -15.31
CA GLY A 263 -12.52 13.23 -13.84
C GLY A 263 -13.90 12.84 -13.29
N GLU A 264 -14.89 12.60 -14.15
CA GLU A 264 -16.17 12.03 -13.73
C GLU A 264 -15.95 10.64 -13.13
N PHE A 265 -16.73 10.29 -12.11
CA PHE A 265 -16.56 9.02 -11.42
C PHE A 265 -17.89 8.33 -11.13
N THR A 266 -17.80 7.02 -10.89
CA THR A 266 -18.88 6.21 -10.34
C THR A 266 -18.40 5.48 -9.10
N VAL A 267 -19.31 5.24 -8.16
CA VAL A 267 -19.05 4.47 -6.95
C VAL A 267 -20.06 3.32 -6.89
N GLN A 268 -19.57 2.10 -6.72
CA GLN A 268 -20.38 0.90 -6.61
C GLN A 268 -19.90 0.07 -5.43
N LYS A 269 -20.80 -0.57 -4.71
CA LYS A 269 -20.41 -1.53 -3.68
C LYS A 269 -19.80 -2.76 -4.34
N ALA A 270 -18.61 -3.16 -3.92
CA ALA A 270 -18.01 -4.41 -4.39
C ALA A 270 -18.85 -5.59 -3.88
N ALA A 271 -19.03 -6.60 -4.74
CA ALA A 271 -19.83 -7.80 -4.44
C ALA A 271 -19.17 -8.66 -3.37
#